data_AF-K8XIB7-F1
#
_entry.id   AF-K8XIB7-F1
#
_cell.length_a   1.000
_cell.length_b   1.000
_cell.length_c   1.000
_cell.angle_alpha   90.00
_cell.angle_beta   90.00
_cell.angle_gamma   90.00
#
_symmetry.space_group_name_H-M   'P 1'
#
loop_
_entity.id
_entity.type
_entity.pdbx_description
1 polymer ?
#
loop_
_entity_poly.entity_id
_entity_poly.type
_entity_poly.pdbx_seq_one_letter_code
_entity_poly.pdbx_strand_id
1 'polypeptide(L)'
;MTILITAVTSLAVLAVASYRIVVDGAATRSRGPLAGLSNPVTQLLLCLGFAKLCRVPVITDDIINPRLRDFTGVANIMSLVGMTWAALIAIPLMGIAAYITGGVQFSARLQLLQASLIVGAMTIAFLSSPMADQPTSYMTSDFPVTGSVLLYWLAFLLPILTSCGVTAYHCAVSLFLVRRGLLARALGALFCAAVVGILYCSHKVVDLFLQYSGIENAYSQHAKSISLVLVLAALAFAALAAGIYAGAPLPQRIQRYRLLRKYGRDWLAARANTPVVVLDSSHELKYTRWACWAAARTPTAAFHLQVELADASDLAPKQPVTAIATR
;
A
#
# COMPACT_ATOMS: atom_id res chain seq x y z
N MET A 1 16.51 21.20 -1.83
CA MET A 1 15.13 20.98 -1.33
C MET A 1 14.51 19.68 -1.85
N THR A 2 14.63 19.38 -3.15
CA THR A 2 14.11 18.15 -3.80
C THR A 2 14.65 16.83 -3.24
N ILE A 3 15.94 16.78 -2.90
CA ILE A 3 16.60 15.59 -2.28
C ILE A 3 15.98 15.26 -0.92
N LEU A 4 15.71 16.30 -0.11
CA LEU A 4 15.14 16.13 1.23
C LEU A 4 13.71 15.56 1.14
N ILE A 5 12.91 16.07 0.20
CA ILE A 5 11.54 15.62 0.00
C ILE A 5 11.50 14.16 -0.46
N THR A 6 12.35 13.74 -1.41
CA THR A 6 12.37 12.35 -1.90
C THR A 6 12.89 11.36 -0.85
N ALA A 7 13.91 11.73 -0.09
CA ALA A 7 14.43 10.89 0.99
C ALA A 7 13.42 10.77 2.14
N VAL A 8 12.85 11.88 2.60
CA VAL A 8 11.86 11.90 3.70
C VAL A 8 10.59 11.15 3.32
N THR A 9 10.08 11.31 2.10
CA THR A 9 8.89 10.57 1.65
C THR A 9 9.15 9.06 1.60
N SER A 10 10.31 8.63 1.11
CA SER A 10 10.69 7.20 1.09
C SER A 10 10.81 6.61 2.49
N LEU A 11 11.49 7.32 3.39
CA LEU A 11 11.64 6.91 4.79
C LEU A 11 10.31 6.90 5.53
N ALA A 12 9.41 7.86 5.26
CA ALA A 12 8.07 7.87 5.84
C ALA A 12 7.25 6.65 5.38
N VAL A 13 7.28 6.32 4.08
CA VAL A 13 6.60 5.14 3.54
C VAL A 13 7.15 3.85 4.16
N LEU A 14 8.48 3.72 4.27
CA LEU A 14 9.13 2.58 4.92
C LEU A 14 8.79 2.51 6.41
N ALA A 15 8.80 3.64 7.13
CA ALA A 15 8.44 3.69 8.54
C ALA A 15 6.99 3.25 8.78
N VAL A 16 6.06 3.65 7.90
CA VAL A 16 4.66 3.18 7.94
C VAL A 16 4.60 1.67 7.71
N ALA A 17 5.34 1.14 6.73
CA ALA A 17 5.37 -0.30 6.46
C ALA A 17 5.97 -1.08 7.65
N SER A 18 7.11 -0.64 8.21
CA SER A 18 7.75 -1.23 9.38
C SER A 18 6.84 -1.19 10.61
N TYR A 19 6.17 -0.07 10.85
CA TYR A 19 5.18 0.05 11.92
C TYR A 19 4.05 -0.96 11.75
N ARG A 20 3.54 -1.15 10.52
CA ARG A 20 2.52 -2.17 10.23
C ARG A 20 3.03 -3.58 10.47
N ILE A 21 4.27 -3.90 10.11
CA ILE A 21 4.88 -5.21 10.39
C ILE A 21 4.91 -5.48 11.89
N VAL A 22 5.39 -4.52 12.70
CA VAL A 22 5.49 -4.67 14.15
C VAL A 22 4.11 -4.81 14.80
N VAL A 23 3.17 -3.92 14.43
CA VAL A 23 1.85 -3.88 15.08
C VAL A 23 0.95 -5.02 14.62
N ASP A 24 0.98 -5.38 13.33
CA ASP A 24 0.17 -6.49 12.80
C ASP A 24 0.83 -7.84 13.12
N GLY A 25 2.16 -7.90 13.22
CA GLY A 25 2.93 -9.06 13.66
C GLY A 25 2.79 -9.38 15.15
N ALA A 26 2.38 -8.42 15.99
CA ALA A 26 1.97 -8.72 17.36
C ALA A 26 0.56 -9.34 17.44
N ALA A 27 -0.28 -9.13 16.41
CA ALA A 27 -1.65 -9.62 16.33
C ALA A 27 -1.83 -10.92 15.52
N THR A 28 -0.74 -11.45 14.92
CA THR A 28 -0.74 -12.68 14.11
C THR A 28 -1.11 -13.93 14.88
N ARG A 29 -1.01 -13.95 16.22
CA ARG A 29 -1.52 -15.08 17.03
C ARG A 29 -3.05 -15.22 17.00
N SER A 30 -3.81 -14.20 16.56
CA SER A 30 -5.28 -14.24 16.56
C SER A 30 -5.98 -13.85 15.24
N ARG A 31 -5.28 -13.29 14.24
CA ARG A 31 -5.91 -12.69 13.03
C ARG A 31 -5.71 -13.43 11.69
N GLY A 32 -5.09 -14.62 11.68
CA GLY A 32 -4.97 -15.44 10.47
C GLY A 32 -3.89 -14.98 9.46
N PRO A 33 -3.83 -15.58 8.25
CA PRO A 33 -2.67 -15.55 7.34
C PRO A 33 -2.38 -14.21 6.62
N LEU A 34 -3.17 -13.15 6.83
CA LEU A 34 -3.07 -11.87 6.12
C LEU A 34 -2.56 -10.69 6.98
N ALA A 35 -1.81 -10.98 8.04
CA ALA A 35 -1.26 -10.00 8.98
C ALA A 35 0.26 -9.84 8.86
N GLY A 36 0.77 -8.63 9.05
CA GLY A 36 2.20 -8.33 9.01
C GLY A 36 2.78 -8.28 7.58
N LEU A 37 3.84 -9.04 7.33
CA LEU A 37 4.60 -9.03 6.06
C LEU A 37 3.87 -9.77 4.92
N SER A 38 2.90 -10.62 5.23
CA SER A 38 2.03 -11.25 4.23
C SER A 38 0.87 -10.35 3.79
N ASN A 39 0.68 -9.19 4.42
CA ASN A 39 -0.35 -8.25 4.03
C ASN A 39 0.05 -7.55 2.72
N PRO A 40 -0.77 -7.63 1.65
CA PRO A 40 -0.38 -7.13 0.34
C PRO A 40 -0.25 -5.60 0.34
N VAL A 41 -0.98 -4.87 1.18
CA VAL A 41 -0.79 -3.42 1.31
C VAL A 41 0.55 -3.09 2.00
N THR A 42 0.99 -3.89 2.97
CA THR A 42 2.32 -3.71 3.59
C THR A 42 3.43 -3.98 2.57
N GLN A 43 3.32 -5.07 1.81
CA GLN A 43 4.26 -5.40 0.74
C GLN A 43 4.32 -4.32 -0.34
N LEU A 44 3.16 -3.77 -0.74
CA LEU A 44 3.07 -2.65 -1.68
C LEU A 44 3.87 -1.44 -1.17
N LEU A 45 3.68 -1.05 0.10
CA LEU A 45 4.38 0.07 0.70
C LEU A 45 5.88 -0.17 0.80
N LEU A 46 6.32 -1.39 1.15
CA LEU A 46 7.73 -1.76 1.14
C LEU A 46 8.32 -1.62 -0.26
N CYS A 47 7.68 -2.19 -1.28
CA CYS A 47 8.16 -2.13 -2.66
C CYS A 47 8.26 -0.68 -3.16
N LEU A 48 7.24 0.15 -2.91
CA LEU A 48 7.25 1.58 -3.24
C LEU A 48 8.35 2.34 -2.50
N GLY A 49 8.49 2.09 -1.19
CA GLY A 49 9.50 2.73 -0.34
C GLY A 49 10.92 2.39 -0.78
N PHE A 50 11.21 1.12 -1.03
CA PHE A 50 12.51 0.67 -1.53
C PHE A 50 12.78 1.15 -2.96
N ALA A 51 11.80 1.03 -3.86
CA ALA A 51 11.93 1.54 -5.23
C ALA A 51 12.33 3.01 -5.25
N LYS A 52 11.68 3.83 -4.41
CA LYS A 52 11.98 5.27 -4.32
C LYS A 52 13.30 5.56 -3.61
N LEU A 53 13.62 4.83 -2.54
CA LEU A 53 14.89 4.95 -1.83
C LEU A 53 16.08 4.65 -2.76
N CYS A 54 15.94 3.68 -3.65
CA CYS A 54 16.98 3.34 -4.62
C CYS A 54 17.22 4.42 -5.69
N ARG A 55 16.27 5.34 -5.89
CA ARG A 55 16.34 6.43 -6.88
C ARG A 55 16.20 7.80 -6.22
N VAL A 56 17.18 8.13 -5.36
CA VAL A 56 17.38 9.48 -4.83
C VAL A 56 18.50 10.12 -5.66
N PRO A 57 18.19 10.95 -6.69
CA PRO A 57 19.11 11.25 -7.80
C PRO A 57 20.54 11.61 -7.37
N VAL A 58 20.71 12.59 -6.49
CA VAL A 58 22.05 13.04 -6.05
C VAL A 58 22.80 11.98 -5.21
N ILE A 59 22.10 11.24 -4.36
CA ILE A 59 22.74 10.21 -3.53
C ILE A 59 23.07 8.99 -4.37
N THR A 60 22.11 8.56 -5.18
CA THR A 60 22.22 7.38 -6.03
C THR A 60 23.27 7.58 -7.12
N ASP A 61 23.21 8.69 -7.86
CA ASP A 61 24.01 8.88 -9.07
C ASP A 61 25.42 9.38 -8.75
N ASP A 62 25.60 10.24 -7.74
CA ASP A 62 26.91 10.84 -7.43
C ASP A 62 27.71 10.07 -6.38
N ILE A 63 27.05 9.25 -5.53
CA ILE A 63 27.72 8.60 -4.39
C ILE A 63 27.66 7.08 -4.50
N ILE A 64 26.47 6.50 -4.67
CA ILE A 64 26.28 5.05 -4.58
C ILE A 64 26.70 4.34 -5.88
N ASN A 65 26.16 4.76 -7.03
CA ASN A 65 26.43 4.12 -8.32
C ASN A 65 27.93 4.14 -8.69
N PRO A 66 28.71 5.22 -8.48
CA PRO A 66 30.15 5.20 -8.75
C PRO A 66 30.88 4.15 -7.91
N ARG A 67 30.62 4.09 -6.59
CA ARG A 67 31.24 3.10 -5.70
C ARG A 67 30.85 1.67 -6.05
N LEU A 68 29.58 1.44 -6.40
CA LEU A 68 29.12 0.12 -6.83
C LEU A 68 29.75 -0.30 -8.15
N ARG A 69 29.92 0.64 -9.09
CA ARG A 69 30.62 0.39 -10.35
C ARG A 69 32.08 0.04 -10.12
N ASP A 70 32.79 0.76 -9.25
CA ASP A 70 34.18 0.46 -8.90
C ASP A 70 34.33 -0.96 -8.32
N PHE A 71 33.32 -1.42 -7.56
CA PHE A 71 33.34 -2.75 -6.94
C PHE A 71 32.89 -3.89 -7.88
N THR A 72 31.88 -3.66 -8.72
CA THR A 72 31.22 -4.71 -9.50
C THR A 72 31.53 -4.68 -10.99
N GLY A 73 32.09 -3.58 -11.49
CA GLY A 73 32.22 -3.29 -12.92
C GLY A 73 30.92 -2.82 -13.59
N VAL A 74 29.78 -2.84 -12.90
CA VAL A 74 28.45 -2.57 -13.48
C VAL A 74 27.96 -1.17 -13.12
N ALA A 75 27.63 -0.38 -14.12
CA ALA A 75 27.00 0.92 -13.96
C ALA A 75 25.51 0.80 -13.57
N ASN A 76 24.96 1.85 -12.95
CA ASN A 76 23.51 2.00 -12.70
C ASN A 76 22.82 0.86 -11.91
N ILE A 77 23.53 0.13 -11.05
CA ILE A 77 22.95 -0.97 -10.25
C ILE A 77 21.74 -0.49 -9.44
N MET A 78 21.80 0.69 -8.82
CA MET A 78 20.68 1.19 -8.03
C MET A 78 19.45 1.51 -8.88
N SER A 79 19.65 1.83 -10.15
CA SER A 79 18.58 2.01 -11.13
C SER A 79 17.89 0.69 -11.44
N LEU A 80 18.66 -0.38 -11.66
CA LEU A 80 18.13 -1.74 -11.79
C LEU A 80 17.34 -2.12 -10.54
N VAL A 81 17.93 -2.01 -9.34
CA VAL A 81 17.28 -2.38 -8.08
C VAL A 81 15.98 -1.61 -7.88
N GLY A 82 16.00 -0.29 -8.11
CA GLY A 82 14.82 0.56 -7.97
C GLY A 82 13.69 0.19 -8.94
N MET A 83 14.01 -0.05 -10.21
CA MET A 83 13.02 -0.48 -11.20
C MET A 83 12.51 -1.89 -10.95
N THR A 84 13.35 -2.81 -10.47
CA THR A 84 12.93 -4.16 -10.07
C THR A 84 11.95 -4.11 -8.91
N TRP A 85 12.23 -3.32 -7.86
CA TRP A 85 11.25 -3.10 -6.78
C TRP A 85 9.94 -2.49 -7.27
N ALA A 86 10.02 -1.56 -8.23
CA ALA A 86 8.84 -0.98 -8.84
C ALA A 86 8.04 -1.99 -9.70
N ALA A 87 8.70 -2.93 -10.39
CA ALA A 87 8.02 -4.01 -11.11
C ALA A 87 7.38 -5.02 -10.13
N LEU A 88 8.06 -5.32 -9.02
CA LEU A 88 7.55 -6.23 -7.99
C LEU A 88 6.27 -5.74 -7.31
N ILE A 89 5.93 -4.44 -7.39
CA ILE A 89 4.64 -3.88 -6.97
C ILE A 89 3.44 -4.61 -7.61
N ALA A 90 3.62 -5.17 -8.81
CA ALA A 90 2.59 -5.93 -9.50
C ALA A 90 1.99 -7.05 -8.62
N ILE A 91 2.83 -7.75 -7.86
CA ILE A 91 2.44 -8.89 -7.01
C ILE A 91 1.47 -8.45 -5.89
N PRO A 92 1.85 -7.55 -4.98
CA PRO A 92 0.93 -7.09 -3.94
C PRO A 92 -0.28 -6.34 -4.50
N LEU A 93 -0.16 -5.66 -5.64
CA LEU A 93 -1.30 -5.02 -6.28
C LEU A 93 -2.37 -6.04 -6.70
N MET A 94 -1.95 -7.17 -7.31
CA MET A 94 -2.84 -8.28 -7.60
C MET A 94 -3.43 -8.90 -6.32
N GLY A 95 -2.64 -9.01 -5.24
CA GLY A 95 -3.13 -9.46 -3.93
C GLY A 95 -4.20 -8.55 -3.32
N ILE A 96 -4.06 -7.22 -3.47
CA ILE A 96 -5.07 -6.23 -3.07
C ILE A 96 -6.35 -6.41 -3.91
N ALA A 97 -6.22 -6.53 -5.23
CA ALA A 97 -7.36 -6.74 -6.12
C ALA A 97 -8.12 -8.03 -5.77
N ALA A 98 -7.41 -9.13 -5.54
CA ALA A 98 -8.00 -10.40 -5.08
C ALA A 98 -8.69 -10.25 -3.72
N TYR A 99 -8.06 -9.55 -2.76
CA TYR A 99 -8.64 -9.32 -1.44
C TYR A 99 -9.95 -8.53 -1.50
N ILE A 100 -9.97 -7.45 -2.27
CA ILE A 100 -11.15 -6.58 -2.43
C ILE A 100 -12.33 -7.34 -3.03
N THR A 101 -12.06 -8.30 -3.91
CA THR A 101 -13.09 -9.02 -4.66
C THR A 101 -13.46 -10.38 -4.07
N GLY A 102 -12.85 -10.75 -2.93
CA GLY A 102 -13.04 -12.08 -2.33
C GLY A 102 -12.42 -13.22 -3.14
N GLY A 103 -11.52 -12.92 -4.06
CA GLY A 103 -10.80 -13.89 -4.87
C GLY A 103 -9.78 -14.70 -4.08
N VAL A 104 -9.33 -15.81 -4.68
CA VAL A 104 -8.33 -16.70 -4.08
C VAL A 104 -7.00 -15.97 -3.94
N GLN A 105 -6.49 -15.90 -2.70
CA GLN A 105 -5.16 -15.35 -2.42
C GLN A 105 -4.09 -16.27 -3.00
N PHE A 106 -3.10 -15.69 -3.68
CA PHE A 106 -1.98 -16.46 -4.22
C PHE A 106 -1.14 -17.06 -3.09
N SER A 107 -0.75 -18.32 -3.25
CA SER A 107 0.14 -18.97 -2.30
C SER A 107 1.50 -18.25 -2.24
N ALA A 108 2.15 -18.27 -1.07
CA ALA A 108 3.47 -17.65 -0.90
C ALA A 108 4.52 -18.20 -1.88
N ARG A 109 4.42 -19.50 -2.22
CA ARG A 109 5.29 -20.15 -3.22
C ARG A 109 5.12 -19.53 -4.61
N LEU A 110 3.88 -19.26 -5.02
CA LEU A 110 3.60 -18.65 -6.32
C LEU A 110 4.05 -17.19 -6.36
N GLN A 111 3.86 -16.43 -5.28
CA GLN A 111 4.37 -15.06 -5.16
C GLN A 111 5.90 -15.01 -5.25
N LEU A 112 6.60 -15.93 -4.57
CA LEU A 112 8.06 -16.07 -4.66
C LEU A 112 8.50 -16.45 -6.07
N LEU A 113 7.80 -17.37 -6.74
CA LEU A 113 8.10 -17.74 -8.12
C LEU A 113 7.96 -16.53 -9.06
N GLN A 114 6.87 -15.77 -8.96
CA GLN A 114 6.66 -14.55 -9.75
C GLN A 114 7.76 -13.52 -9.47
N ALA A 115 8.12 -13.30 -8.20
CA ALA A 115 9.18 -12.38 -7.82
C ALA A 115 10.53 -12.80 -8.43
N SER A 116 10.89 -14.08 -8.33
CA SER A 116 12.12 -14.63 -8.92
C SER A 116 12.14 -14.49 -10.44
N LEU A 117 11.00 -14.70 -11.12
CA LEU A 117 10.89 -14.51 -12.58
C LEU A 117 11.09 -13.04 -12.97
N ILE A 118 10.46 -12.10 -12.26
CA ILE A 118 10.62 -10.67 -12.52
C ILE A 118 12.06 -10.23 -12.28
N VAL A 119 12.64 -10.61 -11.14
CA VAL A 119 14.03 -10.27 -10.78
C VAL A 119 15.01 -10.85 -11.80
N GLY A 120 14.83 -12.12 -12.17
CA GLY A 120 15.65 -12.79 -13.19
C GLY A 120 15.56 -12.11 -14.54
N ALA A 121 14.35 -11.86 -15.05
CA ALA A 121 14.12 -11.20 -16.34
C ALA A 121 14.71 -9.78 -16.37
N MET A 122 14.48 -8.98 -15.32
CA MET A 122 15.04 -7.63 -15.20
C MET A 122 16.57 -7.65 -15.19
N THR A 123 17.18 -8.58 -14.44
CA THR A 123 18.64 -8.68 -14.30
C THR A 123 19.28 -9.12 -15.61
N ILE A 124 18.77 -10.19 -16.24
CA ILE A 124 19.29 -10.70 -17.51
C ILE A 124 19.18 -9.63 -18.60
N ALA A 125 18.01 -8.99 -18.73
CA ALA A 125 17.81 -7.96 -19.74
C ALA A 125 18.70 -6.73 -19.50
N PHE A 126 18.90 -6.33 -18.24
CA PHE A 126 19.77 -5.21 -17.87
C PHE A 126 21.24 -5.48 -18.21
N LEU A 127 21.77 -6.64 -17.79
CA LEU A 127 23.15 -7.04 -18.06
C LEU A 127 23.42 -7.24 -19.56
N SER A 128 22.39 -7.50 -20.35
CA SER A 128 22.49 -7.60 -21.82
C SER A 128 22.37 -6.24 -22.52
N SER A 129 22.16 -5.15 -21.77
CA SER A 129 21.92 -3.81 -22.30
C SER A 129 23.12 -2.89 -22.08
N PRO A 130 23.32 -1.86 -22.92
CA PRO A 130 24.39 -0.87 -22.73
C PRO A 130 24.26 -0.08 -21.41
N MET A 131 23.10 -0.18 -20.74
CA MET A 131 22.87 0.44 -19.43
C MET A 131 23.75 -0.14 -18.32
N ALA A 132 24.27 -1.36 -18.50
CA ALA A 132 25.19 -1.97 -17.55
C ALA A 132 26.61 -1.38 -17.63
N ASP A 133 26.98 -0.75 -18.75
CA ASP A 133 28.36 -0.37 -19.02
C ASP A 133 28.63 1.13 -18.80
N GLN A 134 27.63 1.99 -19.06
CA GLN A 134 27.79 3.44 -19.01
C GLN A 134 26.91 4.09 -17.92
N PRO A 135 27.44 5.03 -17.13
CA PRO A 135 26.66 5.73 -16.11
C PRO A 135 25.61 6.65 -16.75
N THR A 136 24.42 6.71 -16.18
CA THR A 136 23.35 7.62 -16.60
C THR A 136 22.52 8.11 -15.43
N SER A 137 22.08 9.37 -15.52
CA SER A 137 21.00 9.88 -14.67
C SER A 137 19.61 9.51 -15.21
N TYR A 138 19.45 9.34 -16.52
CA TYR A 138 18.16 9.13 -17.18
C TYR A 138 18.19 8.07 -18.30
N MET A 139 17.94 6.82 -17.90
CA MET A 139 18.00 5.62 -18.77
C MET A 139 17.15 5.69 -20.05
N THR A 140 16.04 6.42 -20.05
CA THR A 140 15.13 6.46 -21.21
C THR A 140 15.59 7.42 -22.31
N SER A 141 16.46 8.40 -22.02
CA SER A 141 16.95 9.35 -23.04
C SER A 141 18.42 9.17 -23.37
N ASP A 142 19.20 8.61 -22.45
CA ASP A 142 20.65 8.65 -22.55
C ASP A 142 21.23 7.44 -23.28
N PHE A 143 20.39 6.46 -23.63
CA PHE A 143 20.78 5.27 -24.39
C PHE A 143 19.97 5.14 -25.68
N PRO A 144 20.61 4.72 -26.79
CA PRO A 144 19.88 4.31 -27.97
C PRO A 144 18.98 3.12 -27.60
N VAL A 145 17.74 3.15 -28.06
CA VAL A 145 16.80 2.05 -27.85
C VAL A 145 17.24 0.88 -28.73
N THR A 146 18.01 -0.05 -28.17
CA THR A 146 18.41 -1.31 -28.80
C THR A 146 17.40 -2.42 -28.44
N GLY A 147 17.51 -3.59 -29.08
CA GLY A 147 16.68 -4.75 -28.75
C GLY A 147 16.79 -5.18 -27.28
N SER A 148 17.97 -5.09 -26.67
CA SER A 148 18.13 -5.42 -25.23
C SER A 148 17.53 -4.37 -24.30
N VAL A 149 17.58 -3.09 -24.68
CA VAL A 149 16.86 -2.00 -23.97
C VAL A 149 15.34 -2.23 -24.04
N LEU A 150 14.81 -2.64 -25.20
CA LEU A 150 13.41 -3.02 -25.33
C LEU A 150 13.03 -4.19 -24.42
N LEU A 151 13.85 -5.25 -24.40
CA LEU A 151 13.62 -6.39 -23.51
C LEU A 151 13.61 -5.98 -22.03
N TYR A 152 14.52 -5.07 -21.62
CA TYR A 152 14.54 -4.55 -20.26
C TYR A 152 13.25 -3.80 -19.91
N TRP A 153 12.79 -2.91 -20.80
CA TRP A 153 11.54 -2.19 -20.60
C TRP A 153 10.33 -3.11 -20.63
N LEU A 154 10.30 -4.13 -21.47
CA LEU A 154 9.22 -5.12 -21.49
C LEU A 154 9.19 -5.94 -20.19
N ALA A 155 10.36 -6.36 -19.68
CA ALA A 155 10.46 -7.04 -18.38
C ALA A 155 9.94 -6.18 -17.23
N PHE A 156 10.11 -4.86 -17.31
CA PHE A 156 9.58 -3.89 -16.35
C PHE A 156 8.07 -3.64 -16.52
N LEU A 157 7.60 -3.43 -17.75
CA LEU A 157 6.24 -2.99 -18.05
C LEU A 157 5.24 -4.14 -18.01
N LEU A 158 5.61 -5.35 -18.41
CA LEU A 158 4.67 -6.47 -18.51
C LEU A 158 4.03 -6.85 -17.15
N PRO A 159 4.78 -7.00 -16.04
CA PRO A 159 4.17 -7.27 -14.73
C PRO A 159 3.20 -6.17 -14.31
N ILE A 160 3.57 -4.91 -14.55
CA ILE A 160 2.74 -3.74 -14.22
C ILE A 160 1.45 -3.78 -15.04
N LEU A 161 1.56 -3.94 -16.36
CA LEU A 161 0.43 -4.02 -17.28
C LEU A 161 -0.53 -5.15 -16.88
N THR A 162 -0.01 -6.34 -16.60
CA THR A 162 -0.83 -7.48 -16.14
C THR A 162 -1.52 -7.16 -14.83
N SER A 163 -0.81 -6.60 -13.84
CA SER A 163 -1.42 -6.27 -12.54
C SER A 163 -2.49 -5.18 -12.63
N CYS A 164 -2.28 -4.17 -13.48
CA CYS A 164 -3.28 -3.14 -13.77
C CYS A 164 -4.48 -3.75 -14.50
N GLY A 165 -4.28 -4.63 -15.48
CA GLY A 165 -5.35 -5.35 -16.17
C GLY A 165 -6.22 -6.17 -15.21
N VAL A 166 -5.58 -6.98 -14.36
CA VAL A 166 -6.25 -7.79 -13.32
C VAL A 166 -7.01 -6.88 -12.35
N THR A 167 -6.38 -5.80 -11.88
CA THR A 167 -7.03 -4.84 -10.97
C THR A 167 -8.24 -4.16 -11.61
N ALA A 168 -8.11 -3.72 -12.86
CA ALA A 168 -9.21 -3.09 -13.61
C ALA A 168 -10.37 -4.06 -13.81
N TYR A 169 -10.09 -5.30 -14.22
CA TYR A 169 -11.11 -6.34 -14.37
C TYR A 169 -11.87 -6.58 -13.06
N HIS A 170 -11.15 -6.83 -11.97
CA HIS A 170 -11.74 -7.09 -10.66
C HIS A 170 -12.55 -5.90 -10.14
N CYS A 171 -12.03 -4.68 -10.26
CA CYS A 171 -12.77 -3.48 -9.85
C CYS A 171 -14.02 -3.29 -10.69
N ALA A 172 -13.97 -3.53 -12.01
CA ALA A 172 -15.14 -3.45 -12.88
C ALA A 172 -16.23 -4.42 -12.44
N VAL A 173 -15.89 -5.71 -12.24
CA VAL A 173 -16.82 -6.73 -11.76
C VAL A 173 -17.43 -6.32 -10.40
N SER A 174 -16.62 -5.86 -9.45
CA SER A 174 -17.12 -5.40 -8.16
C SER A 174 -17.99 -4.14 -8.24
N LEU A 175 -17.73 -3.23 -9.17
CA LEU A 175 -18.56 -2.05 -9.41
C LEU A 175 -19.93 -2.40 -10.00
N PHE A 176 -20.02 -3.48 -10.80
CA PHE A 176 -21.31 -3.98 -11.25
C PHE A 176 -22.19 -4.49 -10.11
N LEU A 177 -21.57 -5.06 -9.07
CA LEU A 177 -22.24 -5.58 -7.86
C LEU A 177 -22.53 -4.47 -6.85
N VAL A 178 -21.54 -3.66 -6.51
CA VAL A 178 -21.61 -2.59 -5.51
C VAL A 178 -21.72 -1.25 -6.25
N ARG A 179 -22.94 -0.87 -6.61
CA ARG A 179 -23.20 0.30 -7.48
C ARG A 179 -23.17 1.66 -6.76
N ARG A 180 -23.26 1.69 -5.42
CA ARG A 180 -23.40 2.94 -4.63
C ARG A 180 -22.61 2.88 -3.32
N GLY A 181 -22.31 4.06 -2.77
CA GLY A 181 -21.63 4.22 -1.47
C GLY A 181 -20.13 4.51 -1.58
N LEU A 182 -19.47 4.61 -0.42
CA LEU A 182 -18.03 4.95 -0.34
C LEU A 182 -17.13 3.86 -0.95
N LEU A 183 -17.52 2.59 -0.78
CA LEU A 183 -16.81 1.46 -1.39
C LEU A 183 -16.82 1.54 -2.92
N ALA A 184 -17.99 1.82 -3.52
CA ALA A 184 -18.12 2.00 -4.97
C ALA A 184 -17.22 3.14 -5.49
N ARG A 185 -17.14 4.27 -4.75
CA ARG A 185 -16.26 5.39 -5.13
C ARG A 185 -14.78 5.02 -5.04
N ALA A 186 -14.37 4.31 -3.99
CA ALA A 186 -12.99 3.84 -3.85
C ALA A 186 -12.61 2.84 -4.95
N LEU A 187 -13.50 1.90 -5.26
CA LEU A 187 -13.35 0.95 -6.37
C LEU A 187 -13.28 1.67 -7.72
N GLY A 188 -14.11 2.68 -7.95
CA GLY A 188 -14.09 3.50 -9.16
C GLY A 188 -12.78 4.25 -9.33
N ALA A 189 -12.27 4.88 -8.27
CA ALA A 189 -10.97 5.54 -8.29
C ALA A 189 -9.83 4.54 -8.54
N LEU A 190 -9.86 3.36 -7.93
CA LEU A 190 -8.86 2.32 -8.16
C LEU A 190 -8.92 1.76 -9.59
N PHE A 191 -10.12 1.58 -10.14
CA PHE A 191 -10.34 1.23 -11.54
C PHE A 191 -9.72 2.27 -12.49
N CYS A 192 -9.98 3.56 -12.27
CA CYS A 192 -9.38 4.63 -13.06
C CYS A 192 -7.85 4.64 -12.94
N ALA A 193 -7.29 4.44 -11.75
CA ALA A 193 -5.84 4.32 -11.57
C ALA A 193 -5.25 3.16 -12.40
N ALA A 194 -5.93 2.01 -12.38
CA ALA A 194 -5.51 0.82 -13.13
C ALA A 194 -5.61 1.04 -14.65
N VAL A 195 -6.69 1.64 -15.14
CA VAL A 195 -6.85 1.97 -16.57
C VAL A 195 -5.78 2.97 -17.03
N VAL A 196 -5.50 4.01 -16.24
CA VAL A 196 -4.42 4.95 -16.56
C VAL A 196 -3.05 4.25 -16.53
N GLY A 197 -2.85 3.29 -15.63
CA GLY A 197 -1.66 2.44 -15.62
C GLY A 197 -1.50 1.61 -16.91
N ILE A 198 -2.58 1.02 -17.41
CA ILE A 198 -2.60 0.33 -18.71
C ILE A 198 -2.23 1.29 -19.84
N LEU A 199 -2.87 2.47 -19.88
CA LEU A 199 -2.58 3.50 -20.89
C LEU A 199 -1.11 3.95 -20.83
N TYR A 200 -0.55 4.10 -19.63
CA TYR A 200 0.87 4.42 -19.45
C TYR A 200 1.78 3.33 -20.01
N CYS A 201 1.52 2.05 -19.69
CA CYS A 201 2.29 0.93 -20.21
C CYS A 201 2.20 0.84 -21.73
N SER A 202 1.00 0.95 -22.31
CA SER A 202 0.80 0.95 -23.76
C SER A 202 1.49 2.14 -24.43
N HIS A 203 1.33 3.35 -23.87
CA HIS A 203 2.04 4.55 -24.31
C HIS A 203 3.56 4.33 -24.34
N LYS A 204 4.11 3.73 -23.27
CA LYS A 204 5.55 3.49 -23.21
C LYS A 204 6.05 2.44 -24.21
N VAL A 205 5.29 1.40 -24.47
CA VAL A 205 5.62 0.43 -25.53
C VAL A 205 5.64 1.11 -26.90
N VAL A 206 4.65 1.95 -27.21
CA VAL A 206 4.59 2.69 -28.48
C VAL A 206 5.73 3.70 -28.61
N ASP A 207 5.99 4.49 -27.57
CA ASP A 207 7.11 5.45 -27.51
C ASP A 207 8.46 4.75 -27.78
N LEU A 208 8.72 3.63 -27.09
CA LEU A 208 9.94 2.84 -27.29
C LEU A 208 10.04 2.25 -28.69
N PHE A 209 8.93 1.78 -29.27
CA PHE A 209 8.91 1.24 -30.63
C PHE A 209 9.22 2.32 -31.68
N LEU A 210 8.66 3.53 -31.52
CA LEU A 210 8.95 4.66 -32.42
C LEU A 210 10.41 5.07 -32.34
N GLN A 211 10.98 5.14 -31.13
CA GLN A 211 12.40 5.44 -30.92
C GLN A 211 13.30 4.36 -31.52
N TYR A 212 12.99 3.08 -31.33
CA TYR A 212 13.72 1.96 -31.95
C TYR A 212 13.68 2.04 -33.49
N SER A 213 12.54 2.45 -34.04
CA SER A 213 12.33 2.54 -35.49
C SER A 213 12.86 3.84 -36.10
N GLY A 214 13.38 4.78 -35.29
CA GLY A 214 13.82 6.10 -35.75
C GLY A 214 12.71 6.98 -36.33
N ILE A 215 11.45 6.77 -35.89
CA ILE A 215 10.29 7.51 -36.42
C ILE A 215 10.04 8.74 -35.53
N GLU A 216 10.27 9.92 -36.08
CA GLU A 216 9.91 11.19 -35.45
C GLU A 216 8.57 11.70 -35.99
N ASN A 217 7.63 11.93 -35.08
CA ASN A 217 6.30 12.47 -35.38
C ASN A 217 5.79 13.39 -34.25
N ALA A 218 4.66 14.06 -34.46
CA ALA A 218 4.06 14.96 -33.47
C ALA A 218 3.82 14.26 -32.11
N TYR A 219 3.52 12.95 -32.12
CA TYR A 219 3.36 12.17 -30.90
C TYR A 219 4.68 12.00 -30.13
N SER A 220 5.77 11.63 -30.81
CA SER A 220 7.10 11.44 -30.20
C SER A 220 7.63 12.71 -29.52
N GLN A 221 7.31 13.90 -30.07
CA GLN A 221 7.68 15.19 -29.49
C GLN A 221 7.00 15.46 -28.14
N HIS A 222 5.80 14.92 -27.94
CA HIS A 222 5.02 15.08 -26.71
C HIS A 222 5.06 13.86 -25.78
N ALA A 223 5.78 12.80 -26.16
CA ALA A 223 5.75 11.52 -25.44
C ALA A 223 6.19 11.62 -23.97
N LYS A 224 7.15 12.50 -23.65
CA LYS A 224 7.59 12.79 -22.28
C LYS A 224 6.47 13.43 -21.44
N SER A 225 5.78 14.42 -22.00
CA SER A 225 4.66 15.11 -21.32
C SER A 225 3.49 14.18 -21.11
N ILE A 226 3.12 13.39 -22.11
CA ILE A 226 2.06 12.38 -22.02
C ILE A 226 2.38 11.36 -20.91
N SER A 227 3.61 10.85 -20.90
CA SER A 227 4.10 9.93 -19.86
C SER A 227 3.95 10.52 -18.45
N LEU A 228 4.32 11.80 -18.27
CA LEU A 228 4.24 12.47 -16.98
C LEU A 228 2.79 12.67 -16.53
N VAL A 229 1.90 13.09 -17.43
CA VAL A 229 0.47 13.26 -17.16
C VAL A 229 -0.16 11.92 -16.76
N LEU A 230 0.14 10.84 -17.48
CA LEU A 230 -0.40 9.50 -17.17
C LEU A 230 0.08 9.02 -15.79
N VAL A 231 1.37 9.17 -15.46
CA VAL A 231 1.88 8.80 -14.13
C VAL A 231 1.22 9.63 -13.02
N LEU A 232 1.12 10.94 -13.18
CA LEU A 232 0.48 11.81 -12.19
C LEU A 232 -1.01 11.50 -12.03
N ALA A 233 -1.72 11.23 -13.13
CA ALA A 233 -3.12 10.85 -13.08
C ALA A 233 -3.33 9.52 -12.35
N ALA A 234 -2.49 8.50 -12.64
CA ALA A 234 -2.54 7.23 -11.94
C ALA A 234 -2.30 7.40 -10.43
N LEU A 235 -1.31 8.22 -10.05
CA LEU A 235 -1.03 8.54 -8.65
C LEU A 235 -2.18 9.32 -7.99
N ALA A 236 -2.78 10.28 -8.68
CA ALA A 236 -3.91 11.06 -8.17
C ALA A 236 -5.13 10.16 -7.89
N PHE A 237 -5.46 9.26 -8.82
CA PHE A 237 -6.55 8.29 -8.62
C PHE A 237 -6.24 7.29 -7.51
N ALA A 238 -5.01 6.79 -7.42
CA ALA A 238 -4.60 5.90 -6.33
C ALA A 238 -4.67 6.61 -4.97
N ALA A 239 -4.23 7.86 -4.89
CA ALA A 239 -4.32 8.69 -3.69
C ALA A 239 -5.78 8.98 -3.32
N LEU A 240 -6.65 9.24 -4.30
CA LEU A 240 -8.08 9.40 -4.11
C LEU A 240 -8.72 8.12 -3.56
N ALA A 241 -8.41 6.96 -4.14
CA ALA A 241 -8.91 5.66 -3.68
C ALA A 241 -8.49 5.39 -2.23
N ALA A 242 -7.20 5.60 -1.93
CA ALA A 242 -6.66 5.46 -0.57
C ALA A 242 -7.29 6.46 0.41
N GLY A 243 -7.51 7.71 -0.02
CA GLY A 243 -8.15 8.75 0.78
C GLY A 243 -9.61 8.45 1.10
N ILE A 244 -10.39 7.98 0.12
CA ILE A 244 -11.78 7.55 0.33
C ILE A 244 -11.82 6.34 1.27
N TYR A 245 -10.95 5.35 1.03
CA TYR A 245 -10.88 4.16 1.87
C TYR A 245 -10.44 4.48 3.29
N ALA A 246 -9.51 5.43 3.50
CA ALA A 246 -9.09 5.89 4.82
C ALA A 246 -10.16 6.78 5.49
N GLY A 247 -10.93 7.53 4.71
CA GLY A 247 -11.98 8.43 5.16
C GLY A 247 -13.21 7.73 5.76
N ALA A 248 -13.44 6.45 5.46
CA ALA A 248 -14.52 5.66 6.05
C ALA A 248 -14.23 5.09 7.47
N PRO A 249 -13.09 4.41 7.72
CA PRO A 249 -12.75 3.86 9.03
C PRO A 249 -12.23 4.90 10.01
N LEU A 250 -11.69 6.04 9.54
CA LEU A 250 -11.11 7.05 10.43
C LEU A 250 -12.17 7.74 11.32
N PRO A 251 -13.33 8.21 10.81
CA PRO A 251 -14.41 8.71 11.64
C PRO A 251 -14.90 7.67 12.66
N GLN A 252 -15.07 6.42 12.23
CA GLN A 252 -15.48 5.32 13.11
C GLN A 252 -14.44 5.07 14.21
N ARG A 253 -13.15 5.08 13.87
CA ARG A 253 -12.06 4.96 14.85
C ARG A 253 -12.04 6.14 15.81
N ILE A 254 -12.25 7.36 15.32
CA ILE A 254 -12.33 8.56 16.17
C ILE A 254 -13.52 8.46 17.11
N GLN A 255 -14.69 8.00 16.65
CA GLN A 255 -15.87 7.77 17.48
C GLN A 255 -15.59 6.71 18.55
N ARG A 256 -15.03 5.55 18.19
CA ARG A 256 -14.62 4.50 19.13
C ARG A 256 -13.59 5.03 20.15
N TYR A 257 -12.62 5.81 19.70
CA TYR A 257 -11.64 6.45 20.57
C TYR A 257 -12.31 7.42 21.56
N ARG A 258 -13.20 8.29 21.09
CA ARG A 258 -13.95 9.22 21.95
C ARG A 258 -14.78 8.47 22.98
N LEU A 259 -15.39 7.36 22.58
CA LEU A 259 -16.19 6.49 23.45
C LEU A 259 -15.34 5.84 24.54
N LEU A 260 -14.21 5.22 24.16
CA LEU A 260 -13.23 4.66 25.12
C LEU A 260 -12.63 5.74 26.03
N ARG A 261 -12.42 6.96 25.53
CA ARG A 261 -11.92 8.08 26.33
C ARG A 261 -12.95 8.64 27.29
N LYS A 262 -14.23 8.62 26.92
CA LYS A 262 -15.29 9.17 27.75
C LYS A 262 -15.69 8.22 28.87
N TYR A 263 -15.86 6.94 28.55
CA TYR A 263 -16.43 5.94 29.46
C TYR A 263 -15.43 4.87 29.93
N GLY A 264 -14.16 4.96 29.54
CA GLY A 264 -13.16 3.93 29.87
C GLY A 264 -12.86 3.79 31.36
N ARG A 265 -13.03 4.86 32.16
CA ARG A 265 -12.90 4.77 33.63
C ARG A 265 -14.06 4.02 34.24
N ASP A 266 -15.29 4.38 33.86
CA ASP A 266 -16.51 3.72 34.32
C ASP A 266 -16.49 2.24 33.95
N TRP A 267 -15.99 1.94 32.75
CA TRP A 267 -15.82 0.57 32.27
C TRP A 267 -14.86 -0.24 33.14
N LEU A 268 -13.67 0.30 33.46
CA LEU A 268 -12.71 -0.38 34.33
C LEU A 268 -13.26 -0.56 35.76
N ALA A 269 -14.00 0.43 36.26
CA ALA A 269 -14.66 0.33 37.56
C ALA A 269 -15.76 -0.75 37.57
N ALA A 270 -16.58 -0.82 36.52
CA ALA A 270 -17.59 -1.85 36.35
C ALA A 270 -16.99 -3.26 36.32
N ARG A 271 -15.86 -3.44 35.61
CA ARG A 271 -15.14 -4.72 35.59
C ARG A 271 -14.59 -5.13 36.95
N ALA A 272 -14.10 -4.16 37.73
CA ALA A 272 -13.57 -4.43 39.07
C ALA A 272 -14.69 -4.80 40.07
N ASN A 273 -15.84 -4.13 39.96
CA ASN A 273 -16.96 -4.31 40.89
C ASN A 273 -17.89 -5.48 40.51
N THR A 274 -17.98 -5.80 39.22
CA THR A 274 -18.91 -6.81 38.69
C THR A 274 -18.16 -7.77 37.76
N PRO A 275 -17.30 -8.66 38.28
CA PRO A 275 -16.48 -9.55 37.45
C PRO A 275 -17.28 -10.54 36.60
N VAL A 276 -18.55 -10.79 36.94
CA VAL A 276 -19.44 -11.73 36.23
C VAL A 276 -19.82 -11.22 34.83
N VAL A 277 -19.82 -9.91 34.59
CA VAL A 277 -20.17 -9.32 33.28
C VAL A 277 -18.98 -9.19 32.33
N VAL A 278 -17.78 -9.60 32.75
CA VAL A 278 -16.55 -9.44 31.97
C VAL A 278 -16.54 -10.43 30.81
N LEU A 279 -16.60 -9.93 29.57
CA LEU A 279 -16.65 -10.75 28.36
C LEU A 279 -15.29 -11.36 27.99
N ASP A 280 -14.21 -10.64 28.29
CA ASP A 280 -12.84 -11.09 28.02
C ASP A 280 -11.87 -10.55 29.07
N SER A 281 -11.53 -11.39 30.05
CA SER A 281 -10.60 -11.05 31.14
C SER A 281 -9.15 -10.89 30.68
N SER A 282 -8.79 -11.39 29.49
CA SER A 282 -7.44 -11.22 28.92
C SER A 282 -7.22 -9.81 28.35
N HIS A 283 -8.31 -9.06 28.13
CA HIS A 283 -8.25 -7.74 27.54
C HIS A 283 -8.13 -6.64 28.61
N GLU A 284 -6.91 -6.34 29.06
CA GLU A 284 -6.66 -5.24 29.98
C GLU A 284 -6.45 -3.91 29.23
N LEU A 285 -7.49 -3.07 29.16
CA LEU A 285 -7.33 -1.71 28.67
C LEU A 285 -6.63 -0.84 29.74
N LYS A 286 -5.44 -0.33 29.43
CA LYS A 286 -4.86 0.78 30.20
C LYS A 286 -5.56 2.09 29.83
N TYR A 287 -6.07 2.86 30.80
CA TYR A 287 -6.74 4.14 30.54
C TYR A 287 -5.74 5.28 30.24
N THR A 288 -4.95 5.13 29.19
CA THR A 288 -4.07 6.18 28.65
C THR A 288 -4.58 6.64 27.28
N ARG A 289 -4.29 7.88 26.89
CA ARG A 289 -4.69 8.41 25.57
C ARG A 289 -4.21 7.50 24.43
N TRP A 290 -2.97 7.02 24.53
CA TRP A 290 -2.38 6.15 23.52
C TRP A 290 -3.03 4.76 23.50
N ALA A 291 -3.24 4.13 24.66
CA ALA A 291 -3.88 2.82 24.73
C ALA A 291 -5.34 2.85 24.24
N CYS A 292 -6.12 3.89 24.59
CA CYS A 292 -7.47 4.07 24.02
C CYS A 292 -7.44 4.24 22.49
N TRP A 293 -6.45 4.99 21.96
CA TRP A 293 -6.30 5.17 20.51
C TRP A 293 -5.88 3.89 19.79
N ALA A 294 -5.01 3.10 20.40
CA ALA A 294 -4.61 1.78 19.91
C ALA A 294 -5.80 0.80 19.93
N ALA A 295 -6.55 0.75 21.03
CA ALA A 295 -7.72 -0.12 21.20
C ALA A 295 -8.87 0.24 20.25
N ALA A 296 -9.05 1.53 19.92
CA ALA A 296 -10.07 1.98 18.96
C ALA A 296 -9.87 1.47 17.51
N ARG A 297 -8.74 0.83 17.21
CA ARG A 297 -8.43 0.26 15.90
C ARG A 297 -9.44 -0.82 15.50
N THR A 298 -9.94 -1.61 16.46
CA THR A 298 -10.96 -2.63 16.24
C THR A 298 -12.26 -2.30 16.96
N PRO A 299 -13.41 -2.83 16.49
CA PRO A 299 -14.69 -2.63 17.17
C PRO A 299 -14.77 -3.33 18.53
N THR A 300 -13.98 -4.38 18.75
CA THR A 300 -14.05 -5.26 19.93
C THR A 300 -14.02 -4.52 21.26
N ALA A 301 -13.04 -3.65 21.50
CA ALA A 301 -12.91 -2.94 22.78
C ALA A 301 -14.07 -1.95 23.02
N ALA A 302 -14.54 -1.28 21.97
CA ALA A 302 -15.68 -0.37 22.08
C ALA A 302 -16.99 -1.15 22.31
N PHE A 303 -17.12 -2.32 21.69
CA PHE A 303 -18.25 -3.23 21.88
C PHE A 303 -18.28 -3.80 23.30
N HIS A 304 -17.15 -4.34 23.81
CA HIS A 304 -17.06 -4.82 25.19
C HIS A 304 -17.39 -3.70 26.19
N LEU A 305 -16.84 -2.50 25.99
CA LEU A 305 -17.18 -1.37 26.84
C LEU A 305 -18.69 -1.10 26.88
N GLN A 306 -19.36 -1.10 25.73
CA GLN A 306 -20.81 -0.81 25.67
C GLN A 306 -21.65 -1.90 26.34
N VAL A 307 -21.32 -3.17 26.11
CA VAL A 307 -22.06 -4.32 26.66
C VAL A 307 -21.81 -4.44 28.16
N GLU A 308 -20.55 -4.45 28.59
CA GLU A 308 -20.21 -4.67 30.00
C GLU A 308 -20.71 -3.50 30.89
N LEU A 309 -20.76 -2.26 30.37
CA LEU A 309 -21.38 -1.14 31.09
C LEU A 309 -22.90 -1.27 31.19
N ALA A 310 -23.56 -1.76 30.14
CA ALA A 310 -25.01 -1.97 30.15
C ALA A 310 -25.37 -3.07 31.16
N ASP A 311 -24.68 -4.21 31.11
CA ASP A 311 -24.93 -5.34 32.01
C ASP A 311 -24.60 -4.99 33.46
N ALA A 312 -23.51 -4.25 33.71
CA ALA A 312 -23.19 -3.76 35.05
C ALA A 312 -24.25 -2.80 35.61
N SER A 313 -24.89 -2.01 34.75
CA SER A 313 -25.96 -1.09 35.17
C SER A 313 -27.26 -1.82 35.51
N ASP A 314 -27.56 -2.94 34.85
CA ASP A 314 -28.73 -3.78 35.16
C ASP A 314 -28.58 -4.57 36.46
N LEU A 315 -27.34 -4.94 36.80
CA LEU A 315 -27.00 -5.64 38.05
C LEU A 315 -26.78 -4.69 39.24
N ALA A 316 -26.67 -3.38 39.01
CA ALA A 316 -26.57 -2.42 40.09
C ALA A 316 -27.87 -2.43 40.92
N PRO A 317 -27.80 -2.43 42.26
CA PRO A 317 -28.99 -2.42 43.10
C PRO A 317 -29.82 -1.18 42.76
N LYS A 318 -31.01 -1.39 42.18
CA LYS A 318 -31.98 -0.32 41.92
C LYS A 318 -32.28 0.35 43.27
N GLN A 319 -31.90 1.62 43.41
CA GLN A 319 -32.26 2.38 44.61
C GLN A 319 -33.77 2.27 44.78
N PRO A 320 -34.27 1.93 45.99
CA PRO A 320 -35.70 1.88 46.22
C PRO A 320 -36.27 3.25 45.90
N VAL A 321 -37.21 3.29 44.95
CA VAL A 321 -37.98 4.49 44.63
C VAL A 321 -38.63 4.93 45.92
N THR A 322 -38.08 5.96 46.55
CA THR A 322 -38.66 6.56 47.73
C THR A 322 -39.93 7.23 47.23
N ALA A 323 -41.07 6.56 47.42
CA ALA A 323 -42.37 7.13 47.13
C ALA A 323 -42.45 8.46 47.91
N ILE A 324 -42.45 9.56 47.16
CA ILE A 324 -42.74 10.87 47.72
C ILE A 324 -44.19 10.78 48.19
N ALA A 325 -44.37 10.61 49.50
CA ALA A 325 -45.68 10.68 50.13
C ALA A 325 -46.19 12.11 49.93
N THR A 326 -47.06 12.29 48.94
CA THR A 326 -47.90 13.48 48.81
C THR A 326 -48.79 13.55 50.05
N ARG A 327 -48.58 14.57 50.88
CA ARG A 327 -49.55 15.06 51.87
C ARG A 327 -50.44 16.09 51.23
#